data_AF-A0A7V9FFQ8-F1
#
_entry.id   AF-A0A7V9FFQ8-F1
#
_cell.length_a   1.000
_cell.length_b   1.000
_cell.length_c   1.000
_cell.angle_alpha   90.00
_cell.angle_beta   90.00
_cell.angle_gamma   90.00
#
_symmetry.space_group_name_H-M   'P 1'
#
loop_
_entity.id
_entity.type
_entity.pdbx_description
1 polymer ?
#
loop_
_entity_poly.entity_id
_entity_poly.type
_entity_poly.pdbx_seq_one_letter_code
_entity_poly.pdbx_strand_id
1 'polypeptide(L)'
;MTPMAMPIRYSLQRAAFGALAALITATTACAQSAGEEPPVTHEKKTNDAELRQKLTPIQYKVTQKDGTEPPFANEYHDNKKPGIYVDVVSGEPLFSSLDKYDSKTGWPSFTRPLESENVVEREDRSFFSVRTEVRSKEADSHLGHVFDDGPAPTGLRYCMNSAAMRFIPVERLEAEGYGHYLPLFQQAAK
;
A
#
# COMPACT_ATOMS: atom_id res chain seq x y z
N MET A 1 7.23 30.01 -52.15
CA MET A 1 6.14 30.94 -52.51
C MET A 1 5.67 31.60 -51.23
N THR A 2 5.62 32.92 -51.30
CA THR A 2 5.46 33.95 -50.25
C THR A 2 4.10 33.88 -49.51
N PRO A 3 3.93 34.66 -48.42
CA PRO A 3 3.16 34.32 -47.23
C PRO A 3 1.82 35.06 -47.15
N MET A 4 1.01 34.79 -46.13
CA MET A 4 -0.01 35.74 -45.68
C MET A 4 0.05 35.94 -44.17
N ALA A 5 0.72 37.03 -43.79
CA ALA A 5 0.41 37.79 -42.59
C ALA A 5 -0.57 38.91 -42.98
N MET A 6 -1.60 39.17 -42.17
CA MET A 6 -2.37 40.43 -42.19
C MET A 6 -3.28 40.53 -40.93
N PRO A 7 -3.81 41.71 -40.56
CA PRO A 7 -3.23 42.49 -39.44
C PRO A 7 -4.22 42.92 -38.35
N ILE A 8 -3.65 43.35 -37.21
CA ILE A 8 -3.97 44.51 -36.35
C ILE A 8 -5.38 45.11 -36.50
N ARG A 9 -6.14 45.23 -35.39
CA ARG A 9 -6.79 46.49 -34.94
C ARG A 9 -6.94 46.56 -33.42
N TYR A 10 -6.29 47.58 -32.85
CA TYR A 10 -6.62 48.20 -31.56
C TYR A 10 -7.92 49.00 -31.71
N SER A 11 -8.78 48.99 -30.70
CA SER A 11 -9.74 50.07 -30.47
C SER A 11 -9.76 50.44 -28.99
N LEU A 12 -9.04 51.51 -28.66
CA LEU A 12 -9.29 52.31 -27.47
C LEU A 12 -10.69 52.92 -27.59
N GLN A 13 -11.50 52.81 -26.55
CA GLN A 13 -12.56 53.79 -26.32
C GLN A 13 -12.60 54.16 -24.84
N ARG A 14 -12.17 55.40 -24.57
CA ARG A 14 -12.40 56.10 -23.31
C ARG A 14 -13.82 56.65 -23.35
N ALA A 15 -14.58 56.45 -22.28
CA ALA A 15 -15.62 57.38 -21.86
C ALA A 15 -15.74 57.32 -20.34
N ALA A 16 -15.75 58.49 -19.73
CA ALA A 16 -15.72 58.71 -18.30
C ALA A 16 -17.05 59.33 -17.83
N PHE A 17 -17.23 59.27 -16.51
CA PHE A 17 -18.13 60.04 -15.64
C PHE A 17 -19.62 59.68 -15.58
N GLY A 18 -20.02 59.34 -14.35
CA GLY A 18 -21.41 59.23 -13.91
C GLY A 18 -21.45 58.77 -12.46
N ALA A 19 -21.09 59.65 -11.52
CA ALA A 19 -21.27 59.43 -10.09
C ALA A 19 -22.75 59.51 -9.74
N LEU A 20 -23.30 58.45 -9.14
CA LEU A 20 -24.52 58.54 -8.35
C LEU A 20 -24.37 57.65 -7.13
N ALA A 21 -24.21 58.29 -5.98
CA ALA A 21 -24.22 57.66 -4.67
C ALA A 21 -25.65 57.20 -4.34
N ALA A 22 -25.85 55.88 -4.21
CA ALA A 22 -27.05 55.31 -3.61
C ALA A 22 -26.66 54.63 -2.30
N LEU A 23 -27.09 55.22 -1.19
CA LEU A 23 -27.11 54.62 0.13
C LEU A 23 -28.00 53.36 0.07
N ILE A 24 -27.40 52.18 0.17
CA ILE A 24 -28.13 50.94 0.46
C ILE A 24 -27.54 50.34 1.72
N THR A 25 -28.43 50.21 2.69
CA THR A 25 -28.25 49.69 4.04
C THR A 25 -27.54 48.34 4.05
N ALA A 26 -26.45 48.23 4.80
CA ALA A 26 -25.79 46.98 5.12
C ALA A 26 -26.70 46.12 6.02
N THR A 27 -27.45 45.20 5.42
CA THR A 27 -27.94 44.02 6.13
C THR A 27 -26.92 42.92 5.93
N THR A 28 -26.14 42.67 6.98
CA THR A 28 -25.22 41.55 7.10
C THR A 28 -26.04 40.25 7.07
N ALA A 29 -26.26 39.70 5.88
CA ALA A 29 -26.64 38.31 5.71
C ALA A 29 -25.34 37.52 5.52
N CYS A 30 -24.92 36.81 6.57
CA CYS A 30 -23.82 35.85 6.50
C CYS A 30 -24.14 34.81 5.41
N ALA A 31 -23.51 34.93 4.25
CA ALA A 31 -23.46 33.88 3.26
C ALA A 31 -22.62 32.73 3.86
N GLN A 32 -23.29 31.70 4.34
CA GLN A 32 -22.65 30.43 4.65
C GLN A 32 -22.31 29.76 3.31
N SER A 33 -21.06 29.93 2.86
CA SER A 33 -20.48 28.98 1.93
C SER A 33 -20.34 27.65 2.67
N ALA A 34 -21.35 26.79 2.56
CA ALA A 34 -21.17 25.38 2.85
C ALA A 34 -20.17 24.88 1.81
N GLY A 35 -18.90 24.76 2.22
CA GLY A 35 -17.93 23.97 1.49
C GLY A 35 -18.47 22.55 1.48
N GLU A 36 -18.83 22.06 0.30
CA GLU A 36 -19.08 20.64 0.10
C GLU A 36 -17.73 19.95 0.30
N GLU A 37 -17.55 19.30 1.46
CA GLU A 37 -16.39 18.45 1.68
C GLU A 37 -16.38 17.38 0.59
N PRO A 38 -15.22 17.10 -0.04
CA PRO A 38 -15.14 16.08 -1.06
C PRO A 38 -15.58 14.74 -0.44
N PRO A 39 -16.25 13.86 -1.21
CA PRO A 39 -16.77 12.61 -0.68
C PRO A 39 -15.61 11.81 -0.10
N VAL A 40 -15.66 11.55 1.20
CA VAL A 40 -14.76 10.63 1.89
C VAL A 40 -14.95 9.28 1.21
N THR A 41 -13.99 8.89 0.37
CA THR A 41 -13.93 7.55 -0.17
C THR A 41 -13.78 6.64 1.03
N HIS A 42 -14.83 5.88 1.36
CA HIS A 42 -14.72 4.72 2.22
C HIS A 42 -13.85 3.70 1.47
N GLU A 43 -12.53 3.90 1.55
CA GLU A 43 -11.59 2.80 1.40
C GLU A 43 -12.11 1.70 2.31
N LYS A 44 -12.23 0.50 1.74
CA LYS A 44 -12.90 -0.67 2.31
C LYS A 44 -12.08 -1.18 3.51
N LYS A 45 -12.04 -0.41 4.60
CA LYS A 45 -11.46 -0.80 5.87
C LYS A 45 -12.38 -1.86 6.43
N THR A 46 -11.99 -3.12 6.26
CA THR A 46 -12.71 -4.28 6.77
C THR A 46 -13.12 -4.02 8.22
N ASN A 47 -14.37 -4.30 8.56
CA ASN A 47 -14.93 -3.98 9.88
C ASN A 47 -14.10 -4.60 11.01
N ASP A 48 -13.59 -3.80 11.94
CA ASP A 48 -12.71 -4.23 13.04
C ASP A 48 -13.29 -5.42 13.83
N ALA A 49 -14.61 -5.39 14.05
CA ALA A 49 -15.32 -6.44 14.76
C ALA A 49 -15.28 -7.78 13.99
N GLU A 50 -15.39 -7.74 12.66
CA GLU A 50 -15.26 -8.94 11.84
C GLU A 50 -13.84 -9.49 11.84
N LEU A 51 -12.84 -8.61 11.77
CA LEU A 51 -11.42 -9.02 11.79
C LEU A 51 -11.07 -9.70 13.12
N ARG A 52 -11.58 -9.21 14.26
CA ARG A 52 -11.39 -9.83 15.57
C ARG A 52 -12.01 -11.23 15.69
N GLN A 53 -13.05 -11.52 14.89
CA GLN A 53 -13.68 -12.83 14.86
C GLN A 53 -12.98 -13.79 13.89
N LYS A 54 -12.45 -13.27 12.77
CA LYS A 54 -11.82 -14.07 11.71
C LYS A 54 -10.35 -14.38 12.02
N LEU A 55 -9.63 -13.44 12.64
CA LEU A 55 -8.19 -13.54 12.90
C LEU A 55 -7.91 -14.08 14.29
N THR A 56 -6.82 -14.83 14.42
CA THR A 56 -6.25 -15.15 15.73
C THR A 56 -5.78 -13.87 16.44
N PRO A 57 -5.63 -13.88 17.78
CA PRO A 57 -5.17 -12.71 18.52
C PRO A 57 -3.81 -12.16 18.03
N ILE A 58 -2.88 -13.03 17.63
CA ILE A 58 -1.57 -12.61 17.11
C ILE A 58 -1.68 -12.02 15.70
N GLN A 59 -2.46 -12.64 14.81
CA GLN A 59 -2.70 -12.11 13.46
C GLN A 59 -3.34 -10.72 13.51
N TYR A 60 -4.35 -10.53 14.36
CA TYR A 60 -4.97 -9.22 14.55
C TYR A 60 -3.99 -8.20 15.15
N LYS A 61 -3.21 -8.58 16.17
CA LYS A 61 -2.21 -7.70 16.79
C LYS A 61 -1.15 -7.26 15.79
N VAL A 62 -0.64 -8.18 14.99
CA VAL A 62 0.37 -7.89 13.97
C VAL A 62 -0.23 -7.00 12.89
N THR A 63 -1.28 -7.46 12.19
CA THR A 63 -1.80 -6.78 10.99
C THR A 63 -2.49 -5.44 11.28
N GLN A 64 -3.21 -5.32 12.41
CA GLN A 64 -4.08 -4.17 12.70
C GLN A 64 -3.57 -3.23 13.79
N LYS A 65 -2.52 -3.63 14.53
CA LYS A 65 -1.95 -2.86 15.66
C LYS A 65 -0.42 -2.75 15.56
N ASP A 66 0.12 -2.95 14.36
CA ASP A 66 1.55 -2.82 14.04
C ASP A 66 2.45 -3.63 15.00
N GLY A 67 1.92 -4.78 15.44
CA GLY A 67 2.61 -5.68 16.34
C GLY A 67 3.69 -6.48 15.63
N THR A 68 4.63 -7.01 16.41
CA THR A 68 5.66 -7.94 15.91
C THR A 68 5.54 -9.26 16.66
N GLU A 69 5.55 -10.37 15.93
CA GLU A 69 5.56 -11.72 16.52
C GLU A 69 6.95 -12.09 17.05
N PRO A 70 7.06 -13.03 18.01
CA PRO A 70 8.36 -13.44 18.52
C PRO A 70 9.27 -14.08 17.45
N PRO A 71 10.59 -13.80 17.47
CA PRO A 71 11.53 -14.46 16.56
C PRO A 71 11.61 -15.96 16.86
N PHE A 72 11.79 -16.78 15.82
CA PHE A 72 11.94 -18.24 15.88
C PHE A 72 10.76 -19.03 16.50
N ALA A 73 9.70 -18.34 16.94
CA ALA A 73 8.49 -18.94 17.47
C ALA A 73 7.29 -18.48 16.64
N ASN A 74 7.39 -18.75 15.33
CA ASN A 74 6.38 -18.40 14.34
C ASN A 74 6.31 -19.47 13.24
N GLU A 75 5.26 -19.44 12.43
CA GLU A 75 4.94 -20.55 11.52
C GLU A 75 5.88 -20.65 10.31
N TYR A 76 6.45 -19.53 9.85
CA TYR A 76 7.09 -19.47 8.54
C TYR A 76 8.58 -19.14 8.54
N HIS A 77 9.23 -18.91 9.69
CA HIS A 77 10.68 -18.65 9.70
C HIS A 77 11.48 -19.78 9.03
N ASP A 78 11.16 -21.04 9.34
CA ASP A 78 11.87 -22.22 8.81
C ASP A 78 11.18 -22.87 7.62
N ASN A 79 9.97 -22.45 7.23
CA ASN A 79 9.26 -23.00 6.08
C ASN A 79 10.10 -22.87 4.78
N LYS A 80 10.30 -24.01 4.09
CA LYS A 80 11.02 -24.14 2.81
C LYS A 80 10.16 -24.74 1.68
N LYS A 81 8.87 -24.96 1.92
CA LYS A 81 7.98 -25.55 0.90
C LYS A 81 7.81 -24.58 -0.28
N PRO A 82 7.72 -25.08 -1.52
CA PRO A 82 7.44 -24.24 -2.66
C PRO A 82 6.00 -23.72 -2.59
N GLY A 83 5.81 -22.42 -2.79
CA GLY A 83 4.49 -21.78 -2.76
C GLY A 83 4.56 -20.27 -2.65
N ILE A 84 3.42 -19.63 -2.44
CA ILE A 84 3.33 -18.18 -2.23
C ILE A 84 2.81 -17.87 -0.83
N TYR A 85 3.11 -16.67 -0.36
CA TYR A 85 2.58 -16.08 0.86
C TYR A 85 1.62 -14.98 0.45
N VAL A 86 0.38 -15.11 0.90
CA VAL A 86 -0.69 -14.12 0.67
C VAL A 86 -1.02 -13.40 1.98
N ASP A 87 -1.59 -12.20 1.90
CA ASP A 87 -2.10 -11.52 3.09
C ASP A 87 -3.18 -12.38 3.75
N VAL A 88 -3.08 -12.54 5.08
CA VAL A 88 -4.08 -13.27 5.87
C VAL A 88 -5.46 -12.59 5.88
N VAL A 89 -5.52 -11.29 5.59
CA VAL A 89 -6.75 -10.47 5.61
C VAL A 89 -7.42 -10.39 4.23
N SER A 90 -6.72 -9.91 3.20
CA SER A 90 -7.27 -9.75 1.84
C SER A 90 -7.13 -11.00 0.98
N GLY A 91 -6.09 -11.80 1.22
CA GLY A 91 -5.67 -12.84 0.29
C GLY A 91 -4.82 -12.33 -0.87
N GLU A 92 -4.45 -11.05 -0.90
CA GLU A 92 -3.61 -10.53 -1.98
C GLU A 92 -2.22 -11.20 -1.98
N PRO A 93 -1.63 -11.55 -3.14
CA PRO A 93 -0.32 -12.18 -3.21
C PRO A 93 0.80 -11.21 -2.80
N LEU A 94 1.62 -11.60 -1.81
CA LEU A 94 2.65 -10.74 -1.24
C LEU A 94 4.07 -11.20 -1.61
N PHE A 95 4.40 -12.46 -1.34
CA PHE A 95 5.77 -12.97 -1.51
C PHE A 95 5.80 -14.39 -2.10
N SER A 96 6.90 -14.73 -2.76
CA SER A 96 7.17 -16.09 -3.27
C SER A 96 8.18 -16.81 -2.38
N SER A 97 8.02 -18.13 -2.21
CA SER A 97 9.06 -18.96 -1.60
C SER A 97 10.36 -18.97 -2.41
N LEU A 98 10.33 -18.62 -3.70
CA LEU A 98 11.52 -18.52 -4.56
C LEU A 98 12.44 -17.37 -4.15
N ASP A 99 11.87 -16.31 -3.59
CA ASP A 99 12.60 -15.13 -3.12
C ASP A 99 12.83 -15.19 -1.60
N LYS A 100 12.36 -16.26 -0.93
CA LYS A 100 12.57 -16.49 0.50
C LYS A 100 13.96 -17.06 0.76
N TYR A 101 14.64 -16.54 1.78
CA TYR A 101 15.94 -17.04 2.20
C TYR A 101 16.07 -17.11 3.72
N ASP A 102 17.15 -17.71 4.21
CA ASP A 102 17.45 -17.80 5.63
C ASP A 102 18.32 -16.63 6.07
N SER A 103 17.69 -15.60 6.65
CA SER A 103 18.38 -14.42 7.17
C SER A 103 18.96 -14.60 8.57
N LYS A 104 18.67 -15.71 9.26
CA LYS A 104 19.01 -15.95 10.67
C LYS A 104 18.41 -14.95 11.67
N THR A 105 17.47 -14.11 11.26
CA THR A 105 16.83 -13.12 12.14
C THR A 105 15.70 -13.70 12.99
N GLY A 106 15.13 -14.84 12.58
CA GLY A 106 14.01 -15.48 13.25
C GLY A 106 12.65 -15.16 12.67
N TRP A 107 12.57 -14.38 11.59
CA TRP A 107 11.35 -14.10 10.83
C TRP A 107 11.51 -14.54 9.36
N PRO A 108 10.42 -14.90 8.66
CA PRO A 108 10.49 -15.15 7.22
C PRO A 108 11.02 -13.91 6.49
N SER A 109 12.07 -14.11 5.71
CA SER A 109 12.77 -13.03 5.00
C SER A 109 12.79 -13.27 3.51
N PHE A 110 12.52 -12.22 2.74
CA PHE A 110 12.45 -12.25 1.29
C PHE A 110 13.35 -11.18 0.66
N THR A 111 13.80 -11.40 -0.56
CA THR A 111 14.64 -10.42 -1.29
C THR A 111 13.82 -9.38 -2.05
N ARG A 112 12.55 -9.69 -2.38
CA ARG A 112 11.60 -8.83 -3.08
C ARG A 112 10.15 -9.31 -2.90
N PRO A 113 9.15 -8.44 -3.07
CA PRO A 113 7.75 -8.84 -3.20
C PRO A 113 7.50 -9.66 -4.48
N LEU A 114 6.45 -10.48 -4.47
CA LEU A 114 5.98 -11.23 -5.65
C LEU A 114 5.48 -10.26 -6.73
N GLU A 115 4.68 -9.28 -6.32
CA GLU A 115 4.21 -8.16 -7.13
C GLU A 115 4.46 -6.87 -6.37
N SER A 116 5.27 -5.98 -6.95
CA SER A 116 5.67 -4.71 -6.32
C SER A 116 4.48 -3.82 -5.97
N GLU A 117 3.41 -3.93 -6.74
CA GLU A 117 2.19 -3.15 -6.62
C GLU A 117 1.29 -3.58 -5.47
N ASN A 118 1.49 -4.76 -4.87
CA ASN A 118 0.68 -5.27 -3.75
C ASN A 118 1.28 -4.90 -2.38
N VAL A 119 2.44 -4.24 -2.38
CA VAL A 119 3.16 -3.85 -1.18
C VAL A 119 3.37 -2.33 -1.17
N VAL A 120 3.14 -1.72 -0.03
CA VAL A 120 3.37 -0.29 0.22
C VAL A 120 4.48 -0.14 1.25
N GLU A 121 5.50 0.61 0.89
CA GLU A 121 6.60 0.97 1.79
C GLU A 121 6.31 2.35 2.41
N ARG A 122 6.38 2.43 3.75
CA ARG A 122 6.14 3.67 4.51
C ARG A 122 7.30 3.94 5.45
N GLU A 123 7.65 5.21 5.61
CA GLU A 123 8.69 5.59 6.57
C GLU A 123 8.16 5.44 8.00
N ASP A 124 8.82 4.59 8.80
CA ASP A 124 8.54 4.35 10.21
C ASP A 124 9.59 5.02 11.08
N ARG A 125 9.15 6.03 11.85
CA ARG A 125 10.00 6.80 12.79
C ARG A 125 9.84 6.34 14.24
N SER A 126 9.23 5.19 14.48
CA SER A 126 9.10 4.61 15.82
C SER A 126 10.45 4.12 16.36
N PHE A 127 10.57 4.03 17.70
CA PHE A 127 11.74 3.45 18.39
C PHE A 127 13.12 4.07 18.08
N PHE A 128 13.20 5.39 17.88
CA PHE A 128 14.47 6.15 17.73
C PHE A 128 15.34 5.72 16.54
N SER A 129 14.81 4.95 15.60
CA SER A 129 15.46 4.55 14.35
C SER A 129 14.50 4.82 13.19
N VAL A 130 15.03 5.18 12.02
CA VAL A 130 14.23 5.28 10.80
C VAL A 130 14.27 3.91 10.13
N ARG A 131 13.13 3.24 10.08
CA ARG A 131 12.94 1.98 9.35
C ARG A 131 11.92 2.19 8.25
N THR A 132 11.89 1.32 7.27
CA THR A 132 10.84 1.31 6.25
C THR A 132 9.85 0.21 6.59
N GLU A 133 8.66 0.61 7.06
CA GLU A 133 7.53 -0.29 7.27
C GLU A 133 7.02 -0.80 5.91
N VAL A 134 6.59 -2.06 5.91
CA VAL A 134 6.00 -2.73 4.77
C VAL A 134 4.57 -3.10 5.13
N ARG A 135 3.61 -2.66 4.31
CA ARG A 135 2.17 -2.95 4.45
C ARG A 135 1.61 -3.56 3.18
N SER A 136 0.56 -4.35 3.28
CA SER A 136 -0.21 -4.80 2.11
C SER A 136 -1.05 -3.67 1.56
N LYS A 137 -1.32 -3.68 0.25
CA LYS A 137 -2.02 -2.57 -0.40
C LYS A 137 -3.53 -2.66 -0.23
N GLU A 138 -4.13 -3.83 -0.41
CA GLU A 138 -5.58 -3.96 -0.38
C GLU A 138 -6.15 -3.86 1.04
N ALA A 139 -5.48 -4.46 2.02
CA ALA A 139 -5.98 -4.50 3.40
C ALA A 139 -5.30 -3.48 4.34
N ASP A 140 -4.25 -2.79 3.90
CA ASP A 140 -3.40 -1.97 4.77
C ASP A 140 -2.90 -2.76 5.99
N SER A 141 -2.61 -4.06 5.83
CA SER A 141 -2.11 -4.92 6.91
C SER A 141 -0.64 -4.61 7.17
N HIS A 142 -0.26 -4.38 8.43
CA HIS A 142 1.16 -4.35 8.80
C HIS A 142 1.80 -5.73 8.56
N LEU A 143 2.81 -5.78 7.70
CA LEU A 143 3.53 -7.01 7.35
C LEU A 143 4.86 -7.10 8.10
N GLY A 144 5.62 -6.02 8.16
CA GLY A 144 6.93 -5.98 8.81
C GLY A 144 7.75 -4.79 8.33
N HIS A 145 9.06 -5.01 8.11
CA HIS A 145 9.99 -3.97 7.70
C HIS A 145 10.94 -4.45 6.60
N VAL A 146 11.41 -3.52 5.77
CA VAL A 146 12.47 -3.74 4.78
C VAL A 146 13.76 -3.05 5.21
N PHE A 147 14.89 -3.71 4.95
CA PHE A 147 16.24 -3.28 5.33
C PHE A 147 17.22 -3.45 4.15
N ASP A 148 18.26 -2.61 4.10
CA ASP A 148 19.29 -2.62 3.05
C ASP A 148 20.47 -3.59 3.36
N ASP A 149 20.22 -4.63 4.16
CA ASP A 149 21.20 -5.65 4.59
C ASP A 149 20.91 -7.04 3.99
N GLY A 150 20.17 -7.08 2.89
CA GLY A 150 19.82 -8.30 2.17
C GLY A 150 20.94 -8.82 1.25
N PRO A 151 20.79 -10.04 0.72
CA PRO A 151 21.73 -10.58 -0.25
C PRO A 151 21.61 -9.87 -1.61
N ALA A 152 22.67 -9.99 -2.42
CA ALA A 152 22.61 -9.63 -3.83
C ALA A 152 21.52 -10.46 -4.56
N PRO A 153 20.91 -9.93 -5.64
CA PRO A 153 21.25 -8.68 -6.33
C PRO A 153 20.53 -7.44 -5.79
N THR A 154 19.43 -7.59 -5.04
CA THR A 154 18.63 -6.45 -4.59
C THR A 154 19.31 -5.71 -3.43
N GLY A 155 20.04 -6.43 -2.56
CA GLY A 155 20.53 -5.88 -1.30
C GLY A 155 19.43 -5.65 -0.27
N LEU A 156 18.18 -6.04 -0.58
CA LEU A 156 17.02 -5.80 0.27
C LEU A 156 16.63 -7.05 1.05
N ARG A 157 16.23 -6.84 2.30
CA ARG A 157 15.66 -7.85 3.19
C ARG A 157 14.28 -7.42 3.66
N TYR A 158 13.25 -7.98 3.04
CA TYR A 158 11.87 -7.91 3.50
C TYR A 158 11.67 -8.87 4.67
N CYS A 159 11.73 -8.36 5.90
CA CYS A 159 11.60 -9.13 7.14
C CYS A 159 10.15 -9.08 7.66
N MET A 160 9.39 -10.13 7.37
CA MET A 160 7.93 -10.13 7.52
C MET A 160 7.47 -10.95 8.71
N ASN A 161 6.32 -10.63 9.28
CA ASN A 161 5.66 -11.45 10.29
C ASN A 161 4.89 -12.59 9.61
N SER A 162 5.10 -13.82 10.06
CA SER A 162 4.30 -14.99 9.65
C SER A 162 2.83 -14.79 9.93
N ALA A 163 2.49 -14.21 11.09
CA ALA A 163 1.12 -13.88 11.48
C ALA A 163 0.44 -12.83 10.58
N ALA A 164 1.15 -12.17 9.67
CA ALA A 164 0.53 -11.31 8.67
C ALA A 164 0.19 -12.05 7.36
N MET A 165 0.64 -13.30 7.22
CA MET A 165 0.58 -14.04 5.97
C MET A 165 -0.10 -15.39 6.14
N ARG A 166 -0.55 -15.95 5.03
CA ARG A 166 -0.98 -17.34 4.90
C ARG A 166 -0.21 -17.98 3.75
N PHE A 167 0.38 -19.14 3.99
CA PHE A 167 1.11 -19.87 2.95
C PHE A 167 0.17 -20.73 2.09
N ILE A 168 0.34 -20.66 0.78
CA ILE A 168 -0.35 -21.51 -0.21
C ILE A 168 0.70 -22.33 -0.96
N PRO A 169 0.76 -23.65 -0.74
CA PRO A 169 1.73 -24.49 -1.42
C PRO A 169 1.40 -24.62 -2.91
N VAL A 170 2.41 -24.89 -3.74
CA VAL A 170 2.28 -24.96 -5.21
C VAL A 170 1.12 -25.86 -5.66
N GLU A 171 0.97 -27.03 -5.03
CA GLU A 171 -0.09 -27.99 -5.33
C GLU A 171 -1.52 -27.48 -5.07
N ARG A 172 -1.68 -26.34 -4.37
CA ARG A 172 -2.98 -25.72 -4.07
C ARG A 172 -3.21 -24.40 -4.80
N LEU A 173 -2.23 -23.87 -5.55
CA LEU A 173 -2.35 -22.57 -6.21
C LEU A 173 -3.57 -22.49 -7.13
N GLU A 174 -3.76 -23.48 -8.01
CA GLU A 174 -4.90 -23.50 -8.94
C GLU A 174 -6.24 -23.61 -8.20
N ALA A 175 -6.32 -24.53 -7.24
CA ALA A 175 -7.55 -24.75 -6.46
C ALA A 175 -7.97 -23.54 -5.62
N GLU A 176 -7.02 -22.67 -5.25
CA GLU A 176 -7.27 -21.46 -4.46
C GLU A 176 -7.35 -20.18 -5.30
N GLY A 177 -7.30 -20.27 -6.64
CA GLY A 177 -7.45 -19.12 -7.52
C GLY A 177 -6.16 -18.35 -7.84
N TYR A 178 -5.00 -18.92 -7.53
CA TYR A 178 -3.65 -18.37 -7.77
C TYR A 178 -2.91 -19.11 -8.88
N GLY A 179 -3.63 -19.82 -9.75
CA GLY A 179 -3.07 -20.71 -10.78
C GLY A 179 -2.13 -20.01 -11.76
N HIS A 180 -2.27 -18.70 -11.97
CA HIS A 180 -1.40 -17.92 -12.85
C HIS A 180 0.05 -17.81 -12.35
N TYR A 181 0.33 -18.10 -11.08
CA TYR A 181 1.69 -18.17 -10.55
C TYR A 181 2.36 -19.55 -10.71
N LEU A 182 1.63 -20.60 -11.13
CA LEU A 182 2.21 -21.93 -11.36
C LEU A 182 3.44 -21.92 -12.27
N PRO A 183 3.50 -21.14 -13.38
CA PRO A 183 4.66 -21.12 -14.26
C PRO A 183 5.96 -20.68 -13.57
N LEU A 184 5.90 -19.86 -12.51
CA LEU A 184 7.08 -19.42 -11.76
C LEU A 184 7.84 -20.61 -11.17
N PHE A 185 7.11 -21.57 -10.61
CA PHE A 185 7.68 -22.74 -9.94
C PHE A 185 8.10 -23.83 -10.92
N GLN A 186 7.48 -23.89 -12.10
CA GLN A 186 7.88 -24.81 -13.17
C GLN A 186 9.19 -24.38 -13.84
N GLN A 187 9.43 -23.06 -13.96
CA GLN A 187 10.67 -22.52 -14.51
C GLN A 187 11.84 -22.71 -13.53
N ALA A 188 11.61 -22.51 -12.24
CA ALA A 188 12.63 -22.69 -11.21
C ALA A 188 13.05 -24.16 -10.99
N ALA A 189 12.21 -25.12 -11.38
CA ALA A 189 12.51 -26.55 -11.27
C ALA A 189 13.34 -27.11 -12.45
N LYS A 190 13.62 -26.30 -13.48
CA LYS A 190 14.43 -26.67 -14.64
C LYS A 190 15.87 -26.20 -14.47
#